data_AF-A0A3M7R2P7-F1
#
_entry.id   AF-A0A3M7R2P7-F1
#
_cell.length_a   1.000
_cell.length_b   1.000
_cell.length_c   1.000
_cell.angle_alpha   90.00
_cell.angle_beta   90.00
_cell.angle_gamma   90.00
#
_symmetry.space_group_name_H-M   'P 1'
#
loop_
_entity.id
_entity.type
_entity.pdbx_description
1 polymer ?
#
loop_
_entity_poly.entity_id
_entity_poly.type
_entity_poly.pdbx_seq_one_letter_code
_entity_poly.pdbx_strand_id
1 'polypeptide(L)'
;MPDEAQKIEHLTHAFSIRFIECNKLVCKNMFNCAEKTIEVFAYAVILLNTSIHNPNVKPSEKMKFEQFVKMTKGIDNGSDIDEDYLHGVYERVKQNEFKPGKDHTSSVIEFEKNLVDAKKPTTLFALPHRRLVCIVAIRS
;
A
#
# COMPACT_ATOMS: atom_id res chain seq x y z
N MET A 1 -3.94 0.40 -3.93
CA MET A 1 -3.01 -0.61 -4.47
C MET A 1 -3.82 -1.64 -5.24
N PRO A 2 -3.24 -2.37 -6.21
CA PRO A 2 -3.98 -3.41 -6.91
C PRO A 2 -4.49 -4.47 -5.92
N ASP A 3 -5.72 -4.95 -6.08
CA ASP A 3 -6.31 -5.96 -5.20
C ASP A 3 -5.96 -7.41 -5.63
N GLU A 4 -5.38 -7.57 -6.84
CA GLU A 4 -4.99 -8.87 -7.39
C GLU A 4 -3.52 -9.17 -7.11
N ALA A 5 -3.25 -10.33 -6.51
CA ALA A 5 -1.90 -10.75 -6.10
C ALA A 5 -0.88 -10.72 -7.26
N GLN A 6 -1.28 -11.20 -8.45
CA GLN A 6 -0.41 -11.21 -9.64
C GLN A 6 -0.02 -9.78 -10.10
N LYS A 7 -0.91 -8.80 -9.93
CA LYS A 7 -0.59 -7.40 -10.26
C LYS A 7 0.37 -6.79 -9.25
N ILE A 8 0.23 -7.15 -7.97
CA ILE A 8 1.15 -6.72 -6.92
C ILE A 8 2.54 -7.28 -7.19
N GLU A 9 2.65 -8.57 -7.51
CA GLU A 9 3.92 -9.25 -7.83
C GLU A 9 4.70 -8.55 -8.94
N HIS A 10 4.05 -8.29 -10.09
CA HIS A 10 4.68 -7.58 -11.20
C HIS A 10 5.12 -6.16 -10.81
N LEU A 11 4.32 -5.45 -10.01
CA LEU A 11 4.64 -4.10 -9.56
C LEU A 11 5.85 -4.10 -8.61
N THR A 12 5.88 -5.03 -7.64
CA THR A 12 6.99 -5.14 -6.69
C THR A 12 8.29 -5.56 -7.37
N HIS A 13 8.21 -6.44 -8.37
CA HIS A 13 9.37 -6.86 -9.16
C HIS A 13 9.92 -5.71 -10.01
N ALA A 14 9.06 -4.98 -10.74
CA ALA A 14 9.51 -3.81 -11.50
C ALA A 14 10.10 -2.72 -10.59
N PHE A 15 9.49 -2.52 -9.41
CA PHE A 15 10.00 -1.58 -8.41
C PHE A 15 11.38 -2.01 -7.87
N SER A 16 11.58 -3.28 -7.53
CA SER A 16 12.82 -3.76 -6.93
C SER A 16 14.00 -3.55 -7.88
N ILE A 17 13.84 -3.89 -9.16
CA ILE A 17 14.84 -3.67 -10.21
C ILE A 17 15.25 -2.19 -10.22
N ARG A 18 14.25 -1.29 -10.34
CA ARG A 18 14.53 0.14 -10.45
C ARG A 18 15.14 0.72 -9.18
N PHE A 19 14.68 0.26 -8.01
CA PHE A 19 15.21 0.69 -6.73
C PHE A 19 16.70 0.33 -6.59
N ILE A 20 17.07 -0.91 -6.95
CA ILE A 20 18.47 -1.37 -6.91
C ILE A 20 19.34 -0.55 -7.85
N GLU A 21 18.88 -0.31 -9.08
CA GLU A 21 19.60 0.51 -10.05
C GLU A 21 19.89 1.92 -9.54
N CYS A 22 18.94 2.54 -8.85
CA CYS A 22 19.08 3.88 -8.29
C CYS A 22 19.89 3.92 -7.00
N ASN A 23 19.99 2.81 -6.26
CA ASN A 23 20.57 2.75 -4.91
C ASN A 23 21.69 1.72 -4.78
N LYS A 24 22.50 1.52 -5.85
CA LYS A 24 23.48 0.42 -5.96
C LYS A 24 24.43 0.31 -4.76
N LEU A 25 24.99 1.43 -4.29
CA LEU A 25 25.94 1.43 -3.17
C LEU A 25 25.29 1.00 -1.86
N VAL A 26 24.09 1.51 -1.58
CA VAL A 26 23.32 1.14 -0.38
C VAL A 26 22.98 -0.34 -0.43
N CYS A 27 22.43 -0.81 -1.56
CA CYS A 27 22.01 -2.20 -1.71
C CYS A 27 23.18 -3.18 -1.57
N LYS A 28 24.35 -2.84 -2.12
CA LYS A 28 25.56 -3.67 -2.02
C LYS A 28 26.11 -3.74 -0.59
N ASN A 29 25.97 -2.68 0.19
CA ASN A 29 26.50 -2.62 1.55
C ASN A 29 25.52 -3.20 2.59
N MET A 30 24.22 -3.15 2.32
CA MET A 30 23.18 -3.53 3.28
C MET A 30 22.64 -4.95 3.11
N PHE A 31 22.70 -5.53 1.90
CA PHE A 31 22.07 -6.82 1.61
C PHE A 31 23.05 -7.79 0.98
N ASN A 32 22.97 -9.05 1.38
CA ASN A 32 23.70 -10.17 0.79
C ASN A 32 23.14 -10.53 -0.60
N CYS A 33 21.82 -10.42 -0.80
CA CYS A 33 21.15 -10.70 -2.07
C CYS A 33 20.08 -9.65 -2.41
N ALA A 34 20.52 -8.43 -2.76
CA ALA A 34 19.63 -7.30 -2.99
C ALA A 34 18.46 -7.59 -3.97
N GLU A 35 18.69 -8.34 -5.05
CA GLU A 35 17.67 -8.65 -6.07
C GLU A 35 16.41 -9.31 -5.46
N LYS A 36 16.59 -10.40 -4.71
CA LYS A 36 15.47 -11.13 -4.09
C LYS A 36 14.98 -10.44 -2.83
N THR A 37 15.90 -9.93 -2.02
CA THR A 37 15.58 -9.33 -0.72
C THR A 37 14.69 -8.11 -0.86
N ILE A 38 14.99 -7.21 -1.79
CA ILE A 38 14.22 -5.97 -1.97
C ILE A 38 12.83 -6.26 -2.55
N GLU A 39 12.71 -7.24 -3.44
CA GLU A 39 11.42 -7.66 -3.99
C GLU A 39 10.49 -8.21 -2.90
N VAL A 40 10.98 -9.17 -2.11
CA VAL A 40 10.22 -9.75 -0.99
C VAL A 40 9.93 -8.70 0.09
N PHE A 41 10.89 -7.83 0.38
CA PHE A 41 10.73 -6.77 1.37
C PHE A 41 9.70 -5.72 0.91
N ALA A 42 9.67 -5.35 -0.37
CA ALA A 42 8.65 -4.45 -0.92
C ALA A 42 7.24 -5.05 -0.74
N TYR A 43 7.07 -6.34 -0.99
CA TYR A 43 5.81 -7.04 -0.74
C TYR A 43 5.43 -7.04 0.74
N ALA A 44 6.37 -7.32 1.64
CA ALA A 44 6.16 -7.25 3.09
C ALA A 44 5.69 -5.86 3.54
N VAL A 45 6.26 -4.79 2.98
CA VAL A 45 5.87 -3.40 3.26
C VAL A 45 4.45 -3.10 2.76
N ILE A 46 4.03 -3.65 1.61
CA ILE A 46 2.65 -3.54 1.12
C ILE A 46 1.66 -4.20 2.08
N LEU A 47 1.98 -5.40 2.57
CA LEU A 47 1.18 -6.12 3.55
C LEU A 47 1.07 -5.35 4.87
N LEU A 48 2.18 -4.77 5.33
CA LEU A 48 2.22 -3.91 6.51
C LEU A 48 1.27 -2.71 6.36
N ASN A 49 1.37 -1.98 5.25
CA ASN A 49 0.50 -0.83 4.97
C ASN A 49 -0.98 -1.25 4.99
N THR A 50 -1.30 -2.36 4.34
CA THR A 50 -2.67 -2.90 4.28
C THR A 50 -3.16 -3.27 5.67
N SER A 51 -2.35 -3.93 6.50
CA SER A 51 -2.73 -4.29 7.86
C SER A 51 -2.97 -3.07 8.76
N ILE A 52 -2.09 -2.08 8.71
CA ILE A 52 -2.17 -0.91 9.61
C ILE A 52 -3.31 0.04 9.22
N HIS A 53 -3.54 0.26 7.93
CA HIS A 53 -4.45 1.32 7.46
C HIS A 53 -5.82 0.81 6.99
N ASN A 54 -6.01 -0.50 6.79
CA ASN A 54 -7.32 -1.04 6.43
C ASN A 54 -8.30 -0.88 7.61
N PRO A 55 -9.40 -0.12 7.45
CA PRO A 55 -10.38 0.12 8.52
C PRO A 55 -11.14 -1.15 8.95
N ASN A 56 -11.13 -2.21 8.13
CA ASN A 56 -11.79 -3.47 8.45
C ASN A 56 -10.95 -4.39 9.36
N VAL A 57 -9.66 -4.08 9.55
CA VAL A 57 -8.78 -4.83 10.47
C VAL A 57 -8.94 -4.25 11.87
N LYS A 58 -9.25 -5.11 12.85
CA LYS A 58 -9.43 -4.65 14.24
C LYS A 58 -8.12 -4.07 14.77
N PRO A 59 -8.14 -3.04 15.64
CA PRO A 59 -6.93 -2.46 16.21
C PRO A 59 -5.98 -3.48 16.87
N SER A 60 -6.52 -4.52 17.51
CA SER A 60 -5.76 -5.61 18.13
C SER A 60 -5.11 -6.58 17.13
N GLU A 61 -5.62 -6.62 15.90
CA GLU A 61 -5.18 -7.51 14.82
C GLU A 61 -4.23 -6.79 13.84
N LYS A 62 -4.06 -5.47 13.97
CA LYS A 62 -3.08 -4.72 13.17
C LYS A 62 -1.68 -5.21 13.45
N MET A 63 -0.89 -5.35 12.38
CA MET A 63 0.46 -5.88 12.45
C MET A 63 1.34 -5.02 13.36
N LYS A 64 1.84 -5.63 14.43
CA LYS A 64 2.81 -5.01 15.34
C LYS A 64 4.22 -5.12 14.77
N PHE A 65 5.14 -4.31 15.29
CA PHE A 65 6.52 -4.30 14.85
C PHE A 65 7.17 -5.69 14.94
N GLU A 66 6.94 -6.42 16.03
CA GLU A 66 7.51 -7.76 16.25
C GLU A 66 7.01 -8.77 15.21
N GLN A 67 5.76 -8.62 14.76
CA GLN A 67 5.19 -9.45 13.70
C GLN A 67 5.81 -9.11 12.34
N PHE A 68 6.07 -7.82 12.07
CA PHE A 68 6.75 -7.37 10.86
C PHE A 68 8.18 -7.94 10.79
N VAL A 69 8.96 -7.83 11.88
CA VAL A 69 10.31 -8.42 12.00
C VAL A 69 10.27 -9.93 11.77
N LYS A 70 9.32 -10.64 12.38
CA LYS A 70 9.16 -12.08 12.19
C LYS A 70 8.83 -12.44 10.73
N MET A 71 8.02 -11.62 10.06
CA MET A 71 7.64 -11.83 8.66
C MET A 71 8.81 -11.62 7.70
N THR A 72 9.76 -10.74 8.04
CA THR A 72 10.94 -10.44 7.23
C THR A 72 12.19 -11.22 7.68
N LYS A 73 12.04 -12.24 8.53
CA LYS A 73 13.17 -13.01 9.05
C LYS A 73 13.79 -13.90 7.96
N GLY A 74 15.11 -13.87 7.84
CA GLY A 74 15.88 -14.71 6.92
C GLY A 74 15.75 -14.37 5.43
N ILE A 75 15.10 -13.26 5.08
CA ILE A 75 14.83 -12.90 3.68
C ILE A 75 16.08 -12.45 2.92
N ASP A 76 17.18 -12.18 3.60
CA ASP A 76 18.46 -11.81 2.99
C ASP A 76 19.41 -13.01 2.89
N ASN A 77 19.05 -13.97 2.04
CA ASN A 77 19.81 -15.20 1.82
C ASN A 77 20.07 -15.99 3.12
N GLY A 78 19.05 -16.09 3.97
CA GLY A 78 19.14 -16.73 5.29
C GLY A 78 19.59 -15.79 6.41
N SER A 79 20.01 -14.57 6.09
CA SER A 79 20.32 -13.52 7.07
C SER A 79 19.11 -12.61 7.32
N ASP A 80 19.14 -11.92 8.46
CA ASP A 80 18.12 -10.95 8.88
C ASP A 80 18.53 -9.54 8.44
N ILE A 81 17.54 -8.72 8.05
CA ILE A 81 17.73 -7.29 7.83
C ILE A 81 17.89 -6.61 9.20
N ASP A 82 18.76 -5.60 9.26
CA ASP A 82 18.98 -4.76 10.43
C ASP A 82 17.67 -4.26 11.06
N GLU A 83 17.53 -4.44 12.37
CA GLU A 83 16.29 -4.18 13.09
C GLU A 83 15.96 -2.69 13.17
N ASP A 84 16.97 -1.82 13.28
CA ASP A 84 16.78 -0.37 13.28
C ASP A 84 16.27 0.12 11.91
N TYR A 85 16.77 -0.47 10.82
CA TYR A 85 16.24 -0.23 9.48
C TYR A 85 14.77 -0.65 9.35
N LEU A 86 14.42 -1.84 9.84
CA LEU A 86 13.04 -2.33 9.85
C LEU A 86 12.13 -1.42 10.68
N HIS A 87 12.59 -0.98 11.85
CA HIS A 87 11.85 -0.08 12.74
C HIS A 87 11.58 1.27 12.06
N GLY A 88 12.60 1.83 11.39
CA GLY A 88 12.44 3.07 10.63
C GLY A 88 11.42 2.95 9.50
N VAL A 89 11.39 1.83 8.78
CA VAL A 89 10.36 1.56 7.75
C VAL A 89 8.98 1.42 8.39
N TYR A 90 8.87 0.65 9.47
CA TYR A 90 7.61 0.41 10.17
C TYR A 90 6.94 1.72 10.63
N GLU A 91 7.69 2.58 11.32
CA GLU A 91 7.16 3.84 11.82
C GLU A 91 6.78 4.80 10.69
N ARG A 92 7.55 4.86 9.59
CA ARG A 92 7.18 5.68 8.43
C ARG A 92 5.89 5.22 7.77
N VAL A 93 5.69 3.91 7.59
CA VAL A 93 4.46 3.34 7.02
C VAL A 93 3.28 3.60 7.96
N LYS A 94 3.47 3.42 9.27
CA LYS A 94 2.43 3.68 10.27
C LYS A 94 2.00 5.15 10.32
N GLN A 95 2.95 6.08 10.17
CA GLN A 95 2.66 7.51 10.15
C GLN A 95 2.06 7.98 8.81
N ASN A 96 2.51 7.40 7.69
CA ASN A 96 2.15 7.84 6.35
C ASN A 96 1.60 6.67 5.53
N GLU A 97 0.27 6.60 5.46
CA GLU A 97 -0.43 5.63 4.61
C GLU A 97 -0.07 5.80 3.13
N PHE A 98 0.19 4.68 2.45
CA PHE A 98 0.34 4.67 1.00
C PHE A 98 -1.02 4.84 0.32
N LYS A 99 -1.27 6.06 -0.15
CA LYS A 99 -2.47 6.41 -0.92
C LYS A 99 -2.15 6.44 -2.41
N PRO A 100 -3.00 5.84 -3.27
CA PRO A 100 -2.91 6.09 -4.70
C PRO A 100 -3.12 7.58 -4.97
N GLY A 101 -2.53 8.08 -6.05
CA GLY A 101 -2.76 9.45 -6.50
C GLY A 101 -4.25 9.70 -6.76
N LYS A 102 -4.72 10.94 -6.55
CA LYS A 102 -6.10 11.31 -6.85
C LYS A 102 -6.35 11.19 -8.36
N ASP A 103 -7.47 10.58 -8.72
CA ASP A 103 -7.94 10.40 -10.09
C ASP A 103 -9.39 10.89 -10.24
N HIS A 104 -10.00 10.67 -11.40
CA HIS A 104 -11.40 11.07 -11.64
C HIS A 104 -12.41 10.30 -10.79
N THR A 105 -12.08 9.07 -10.37
CA THR A 105 -12.97 8.27 -9.50
C THR A 105 -12.93 8.74 -8.06
N SER A 106 -11.80 9.30 -7.61
CA SER A 106 -11.61 9.84 -6.26
C SER A 106 -12.68 10.89 -5.91
N SER A 107 -13.00 11.80 -6.85
CA SER A 107 -14.05 12.82 -6.66
C SER A 107 -15.45 12.19 -6.57
N VAL A 108 -15.68 11.08 -7.27
CA VAL A 108 -16.97 10.37 -7.24
C VAL A 108 -17.14 9.65 -5.90
N ILE A 109 -16.08 9.02 -5.38
CA ILE A 109 -16.07 8.38 -4.05
C ILE A 109 -16.35 9.41 -2.94
N GLU A 110 -15.75 10.59 -3.03
CA GLU A 110 -15.98 11.68 -2.07
C GLU A 110 -17.42 12.19 -2.13
N PHE A 111 -17.98 12.35 -3.33
CA PHE A 111 -19.38 12.69 -3.52
C PHE A 111 -20.32 11.63 -2.92
N GLU A 112 -20.06 10.35 -3.19
CA GLU A 112 -20.82 9.22 -2.66
C GLU A 112 -20.87 9.17 -1.13
N LYS A 113 -19.76 9.49 -0.47
CA LYS A 113 -19.68 9.55 1.01
C LYS A 113 -20.57 10.63 1.60
N ASN A 114 -20.80 11.72 0.86
CA ASN A 114 -21.64 12.84 1.29
C ASN A 114 -23.14 12.64 1.00
N LEU A 115 -23.52 11.55 0.33
CA LEU A 115 -24.93 11.20 0.12
C LEU A 115 -25.52 10.55 1.38
N VAL A 116 -26.65 11.08 1.85
CA VAL A 116 -27.43 10.49 2.95
C VAL A 116 -28.12 9.22 2.46
N ASP A 117 -28.27 8.20 3.32
CA ASP A 117 -28.71 6.84 2.97
C ASP A 117 -29.99 6.77 2.12
N ALA A 118 -30.96 7.66 2.33
CA ALA A 118 -32.19 7.73 1.52
C ALA A 118 -31.96 8.13 0.05
N LYS A 119 -30.80 8.71 -0.28
CA LYS A 119 -30.39 9.14 -1.63
C LYS A 119 -29.27 8.29 -2.21
N LYS A 120 -28.82 7.25 -1.50
CA LYS A 120 -27.75 6.36 -1.94
C LYS A 120 -28.36 5.32 -2.89
N PRO A 121 -28.03 5.35 -4.19
CA PRO A 121 -28.55 4.35 -5.10
C PRO A 121 -27.95 2.98 -4.76
N THR A 122 -28.68 1.92 -5.11
CA THR A 122 -28.24 0.53 -4.97
C THR A 122 -26.98 0.21 -5.78
N THR A 123 -26.56 1.11 -6.69
CA THR A 123 -25.43 0.93 -7.60
C THR A 123 -24.27 1.85 -7.23
N LEU A 124 -23.05 1.33 -7.27
CA LEU A 124 -21.81 2.08 -7.08
C LEU A 124 -21.63 3.11 -8.22
N PHE A 125 -21.50 4.39 -7.89
CA PHE A 125 -21.15 5.47 -8.82
C PHE A 125 -19.66 5.49 -9.15
N ALA A 126 -18.78 5.16 -8.20
CA ALA A 126 -17.32 5.17 -8.37
C ALA A 126 -16.78 3.99 -9.21
N LEU A 127 -17.38 3.72 -10.38
CA LEU A 127 -16.83 2.76 -11.33
C LEU A 127 -15.66 3.38 -12.13
N PRO A 128 -14.65 2.58 -12.53
CA PRO A 128 -13.47 3.10 -13.24
C PRO A 128 -13.78 3.92 -14.51
N HIS A 129 -14.89 3.62 -15.19
CA HIS A 129 -15.31 4.26 -16.45
C HIS A 129 -16.30 5.42 -16.25
N ARG A 130 -16.63 5.80 -15.01
CA ARG A 130 -17.58 6.88 -14.69
C ARG A 130 -16.82 8.11 -14.16
N ARG A 131 -17.26 9.30 -14.55
CA ARG A 131 -16.70 10.58 -14.09
C ARG A 131 -17.81 11.56 -13.74
N LEU A 132 -17.68 12.26 -12.61
CA LEU A 132 -18.55 13.38 -12.26
C LEU A 132 -18.32 14.54 -13.24
N VAL A 133 -19.38 14.98 -13.93
CA VAL A 133 -19.31 16.07 -14.92
C VAL A 133 -19.73 17.40 -14.30
N CYS A 134 -20.90 17.44 -13.66
CA CYS A 134 -21.40 18.63 -12.97
C CYS A 134 -22.41 18.27 -11.87
N ILE A 135 -22.61 19.18 -10.92
CA ILE A 135 -23.67 19.12 -9.91
C ILE A 135 -24.59 20.32 -10.16
N VAL A 136 -25.88 20.06 -10.41
CA VAL A 136 -26.87 21.10 -10.69
C VAL A 136 -27.97 21.04 -9.64
N ALA A 137 -28.25 22.17 -8.98
CA ALA A 137 -29.37 22.30 -8.05
C ALA A 137 -30.65 22.61 -8.84
N ILE A 138 -31.61 21.69 -8.82
CA ILE A 138 -32.94 21.91 -9.40
C ILE A 138 -33.82 22.47 -8.28
N ARG A 139 -34.24 23.73 -8.40
CA ARG A 139 -35.23 24.33 -7.49
C ARG A 139 -36.62 24.03 -8.05
N SER A 140 -37.43 23.33 -7.26
CA SER A 140 -38.88 23.15 -7.50
C SER A 140 -39.66 24.31 -6.92
#